data_AF-A0A9W9D4C0-F1
#
_entry.id   AF-A0A9W9D4C0-F1
#
_cell.length_a   1.000
_cell.length_b   1.000
_cell.length_c   1.000
_cell.angle_alpha   90.00
_cell.angle_beta   90.00
_cell.angle_gamma   90.00
#
_symmetry.space_group_name_H-M   'P 1'
#
loop_
_entity.id
_entity.type
_entity.pdbx_description
1 polymer ?
#
loop_
_entity_poly.entity_id
_entity_poly.type
_entity_poly.pdbx_seq_one_letter_code
_entity_poly.pdbx_strand_id
1 'polypeptide(L)'
;MVAFSRFCAALTLLGCGVNATQALAKRNDTESYATNLLQESMAWMDMFYDQERAYLFDLDSRALVHETRSSAWYAAGLLARNEADDVEQAVRIVTNIIGAQFKNVSEQWYGDYQKYPEEPTVGTAQYPKNIYNSWDPNWRGFIGTTFVMMLEEFPHLIPQGTQDYMIESLVNATIGDSYRMGGVDDDNLYPAYSNPSIMRAFVSG
;
A
#
# COMPACT_ATOMS: atom_id res chain seq x y z
N MET A 1 10.57 -4.85 -81.16
CA MET A 1 9.49 -4.86 -80.15
C MET A 1 9.54 -6.20 -79.44
N VAL A 2 10.25 -6.27 -78.31
CA VAL A 2 10.44 -7.50 -77.53
C VAL A 2 10.14 -7.14 -76.09
N ALA A 3 9.16 -7.82 -75.50
CA ALA A 3 8.60 -7.51 -74.19
C ALA A 3 9.53 -7.97 -73.06
N PHE A 4 9.87 -7.05 -72.16
CA PHE A 4 10.50 -7.35 -70.87
C PHE A 4 9.44 -7.83 -69.88
N SER A 5 9.49 -9.11 -69.50
CA SER A 5 8.73 -9.65 -68.38
C SER A 5 9.62 -9.60 -67.12
N ARG A 6 9.17 -8.84 -66.13
CA ARG A 6 9.86 -8.62 -64.85
C ARG A 6 9.71 -9.85 -63.94
N PHE A 7 10.83 -10.40 -63.51
CA PHE A 7 10.91 -11.32 -62.39
C PHE A 7 10.63 -10.56 -61.08
N CYS A 8 9.60 -10.97 -60.34
CA CYS A 8 9.46 -10.64 -58.92
C CYS A 8 9.66 -11.94 -58.13
N ALA A 9 10.86 -12.13 -57.58
CA ALA A 9 11.11 -13.14 -56.57
C ALA A 9 10.58 -12.62 -55.22
N ALA A 10 9.53 -13.23 -54.70
CA ALA A 10 9.05 -12.97 -53.35
C ALA A 10 9.95 -13.74 -52.37
N LEU A 11 10.76 -13.01 -51.60
CA LEU A 11 11.57 -13.55 -50.52
C LEU A 11 10.68 -13.63 -49.26
N THR A 12 10.16 -14.82 -48.93
CA THR A 12 9.49 -15.06 -47.65
C THR A 12 10.53 -15.12 -46.53
N LEU A 13 10.69 -14.03 -45.80
CA LEU A 13 11.39 -14.00 -44.51
C LEU A 13 10.50 -14.69 -43.46
N LEU A 14 10.83 -15.94 -43.12
CA LEU A 14 10.37 -16.58 -41.89
C LEU A 14 11.02 -15.87 -40.71
N GLY A 15 10.28 -14.94 -40.10
CA GLY A 15 10.66 -14.36 -38.81
C GLY A 15 10.57 -15.43 -37.73
N CYS A 16 11.71 -15.92 -37.26
CA CYS A 16 11.78 -16.67 -36.01
C CYS A 16 11.40 -15.70 -34.87
N GLY A 17 10.14 -15.75 -34.44
CA GLY A 17 9.71 -15.14 -33.19
C GLY A 17 10.44 -15.81 -32.04
N VAL A 18 11.45 -15.13 -31.49
CA VAL A 18 12.06 -15.51 -30.23
C VAL A 18 11.03 -15.16 -29.16
N ASN A 19 10.22 -16.14 -28.75
CA ASN A 19 9.47 -16.04 -27.52
C ASN A 19 10.48 -16.05 -26.38
N ALA A 20 10.87 -14.86 -25.91
CA ALA A 20 11.52 -14.70 -24.62
C ALA A 20 10.47 -15.01 -23.55
N THR A 21 10.23 -16.29 -23.27
CA THR A 21 9.72 -16.70 -21.97
C THR A 21 10.80 -16.30 -20.97
N GLN A 22 10.64 -15.13 -20.34
CA GLN A 22 11.32 -14.87 -19.09
C GLN A 22 10.75 -15.89 -18.10
N ALA A 23 11.42 -17.04 -18.00
CA ALA A 23 11.34 -17.79 -16.77
C ALA A 23 11.90 -16.84 -15.70
N LEU A 24 11.01 -16.24 -14.91
CA LEU A 24 11.39 -15.62 -13.65
C LEU A 24 12.10 -16.73 -12.86
N ALA A 25 13.43 -16.73 -12.92
CA ALA A 25 14.22 -17.58 -12.08
C ALA A 25 13.96 -17.10 -10.65
N LYS A 26 13.11 -17.82 -9.90
CA LYS A 26 13.10 -17.74 -8.45
C LYS A 26 14.51 -18.09 -7.99
N ARG A 27 15.33 -17.08 -7.72
CA ARG A 27 16.65 -17.25 -7.10
C ARG A 27 16.41 -17.61 -5.64
N ASN A 28 16.22 -18.90 -5.38
CA ASN A 28 16.02 -19.44 -4.04
C ASN A 28 17.30 -19.38 -3.17
N ASP A 29 18.45 -19.00 -3.75
CA ASP A 29 19.73 -18.89 -3.03
C ASP A 29 19.68 -17.90 -1.85
N THR A 30 18.70 -17.00 -1.83
CA THR A 30 18.49 -16.03 -0.74
C THR A 30 17.34 -16.39 0.21
N GLU A 31 16.65 -17.51 0.00
CA GLU A 31 15.46 -17.89 0.77
C GLU A 31 15.75 -17.92 2.28
N SER A 32 16.86 -18.52 2.69
CA SER A 32 17.26 -18.55 4.11
C SER A 32 17.50 -17.16 4.70
N TYR A 33 18.08 -16.23 3.94
CA TYR A 33 18.31 -14.86 4.40
C TYR A 33 17.02 -14.04 4.44
N ALA A 34 16.13 -14.23 3.46
CA ALA A 34 14.84 -13.55 3.41
C ALA A 34 13.92 -14.02 4.55
N THR A 35 13.85 -15.34 4.79
CA THR A 35 13.11 -15.91 5.92
C THR A 35 13.68 -15.43 7.25
N ASN A 36 15.01 -15.42 7.41
CA ASN A 36 15.61 -14.90 8.64
C ASN A 36 15.32 -13.41 8.84
N LEU A 37 15.43 -12.59 7.79
CA LEU A 37 15.08 -11.16 7.88
C LEU A 37 13.62 -10.95 8.29
N LEU A 38 12.69 -11.72 7.72
CA LEU A 38 11.29 -11.67 8.12
C LEU A 38 11.13 -12.05 9.60
N GLN A 39 11.72 -13.17 10.03
CA GLN A 39 11.61 -13.64 11.41
C GLN A 39 12.18 -12.66 12.43
N GLU A 40 13.37 -12.12 12.18
CA GLU A 40 14.00 -11.12 13.07
C GLU A 40 13.20 -9.81 13.11
N SER A 41 12.70 -9.36 11.96
CA SER A 41 11.86 -8.15 11.88
C SER A 41 10.55 -8.34 12.64
N MET A 42 9.90 -9.49 12.47
CA MET A 42 8.66 -9.83 13.16
C MET A 42 8.88 -9.97 14.67
N ALA A 43 9.92 -10.70 15.09
CA ALA A 43 10.25 -10.85 16.51
C ALA A 43 10.51 -9.49 17.19
N TRP A 44 11.14 -8.56 16.47
CA TRP A 44 11.33 -7.20 16.97
C TRP A 44 10.02 -6.41 17.03
N MET A 45 9.16 -6.47 16.01
CA MET A 45 7.86 -5.78 16.01
C MET A 45 6.89 -6.35 17.05
N ASP A 46 6.93 -7.67 17.31
CA ASP A 46 6.12 -8.34 18.32
C ASP A 46 6.33 -7.71 19.73
N MET A 47 7.53 -7.18 20.00
CA MET A 47 7.84 -6.49 21.27
C MET A 47 7.03 -5.20 21.48
N PHE A 48 6.47 -4.63 20.41
CA PHE A 48 5.75 -3.37 20.40
C PHE A 48 4.28 -3.53 20.01
N TYR A 49 3.82 -4.76 19.81
CA TYR A 49 2.46 -5.04 19.42
C TYR A 49 1.52 -5.09 20.63
N ASP A 50 0.50 -4.25 20.63
CA ASP A 50 -0.62 -4.33 21.55
C ASP A 50 -1.72 -5.20 20.92
N GLN A 51 -1.78 -6.47 21.37
CA GLN A 51 -2.78 -7.43 20.89
C GLN A 51 -4.21 -7.06 21.29
N GLU A 52 -4.42 -6.32 22.38
CA GLU A 52 -5.76 -5.88 22.79
C GLU A 52 -6.28 -4.82 21.82
N ARG A 53 -5.42 -3.87 21.45
CA ARG A 53 -5.74 -2.77 20.53
C ARG A 53 -5.62 -3.15 19.05
N ALA A 54 -4.84 -4.17 18.75
CA ALA A 54 -4.44 -4.56 17.40
C ALA A 54 -3.75 -3.40 16.65
N TYR A 55 -2.73 -2.84 17.29
CA TYR A 55 -1.82 -1.84 16.71
C TYR A 55 -0.41 -2.00 17.31
N LEU A 56 0.60 -1.52 16.59
CA LEU A 56 1.93 -1.26 17.14
C LEU A 56 1.94 0.06 17.92
N PHE A 57 2.67 0.08 19.04
CA PHE A 57 3.06 1.32 19.70
C PHE A 57 3.98 2.16 18.79
N ASP A 58 3.78 3.48 18.83
CA ASP A 58 4.70 4.45 18.22
C ASP A 58 6.01 4.48 19.00
N LEU A 59 7.09 4.05 18.35
CA LEU A 59 8.43 3.94 18.92
C LEU A 59 9.04 5.30 19.28
N ASP A 60 8.59 6.37 18.61
CA ASP A 60 9.06 7.73 18.84
C ASP A 60 8.15 8.50 19.81
N SER A 61 7.05 7.89 20.25
CA SER A 61 6.09 8.55 21.12
C SER A 61 6.53 8.57 22.58
N ARG A 62 6.36 9.74 23.20
CA ARG A 62 6.52 9.92 24.65
C ARG A 62 5.30 9.50 25.46
N ALA A 63 4.18 9.17 24.80
CA ALA A 63 2.86 9.05 25.42
C ALA A 63 2.20 7.67 25.25
N LEU A 64 2.97 6.61 24.92
CA LEU A 64 2.43 5.25 24.69
C LEU A 64 1.21 5.25 23.76
N VAL A 65 1.31 5.98 22.64
CA VAL A 65 0.27 5.99 21.60
C VAL A 65 0.58 4.94 20.55
N HIS A 66 -0.41 4.53 19.77
CA HIS A 66 -0.24 3.58 18.67
C HIS A 66 -0.08 4.28 17.34
N GLU A 67 0.58 3.67 16.35
CA GLU A 67 0.78 4.26 15.02
C GLU A 67 0.22 3.38 13.89
N THR A 68 -0.61 3.97 13.02
CA THR A 68 -1.43 3.22 12.05
C THR A 68 -0.60 2.64 10.90
N ARG A 69 0.36 3.40 10.35
CA ARG A 69 1.08 3.03 9.13
C ARG A 69 2.03 1.83 9.34
N SER A 70 2.75 1.81 10.45
CA SER A 70 3.62 0.71 10.86
C SER A 70 2.78 -0.50 11.21
N SER A 71 1.61 -0.30 11.82
CA SER A 71 0.65 -1.39 12.05
C SER A 71 0.19 -2.04 10.75
N ALA A 72 -0.07 -1.26 9.69
CA ALA A 72 -0.39 -1.82 8.37
C ALA A 72 0.72 -2.73 7.84
N TRP A 73 1.99 -2.30 7.91
CA TRP A 73 3.13 -3.12 7.50
C TRP A 73 3.33 -4.36 8.38
N TYR A 74 3.10 -4.23 9.69
CA TYR A 74 3.13 -5.36 10.59
C TYR A 74 2.06 -6.41 10.24
N ALA A 75 0.84 -5.98 9.88
CA ALA A 75 -0.19 -6.89 9.38
C ALA A 75 0.24 -7.63 8.10
N ALA A 76 0.99 -6.99 7.20
CA ALA A 76 1.54 -7.68 6.03
C ALA A 76 2.60 -8.72 6.45
N GLY A 77 3.43 -8.39 7.44
CA GLY A 77 4.39 -9.30 8.04
C GLY A 77 3.74 -10.50 8.74
N LEU A 78 2.63 -10.29 9.45
CA LEU A 78 1.82 -11.35 10.05
C LEU A 78 1.28 -12.30 8.98
N LEU A 79 0.73 -11.78 7.89
CA LEU A 79 0.26 -12.61 6.77
C LEU A 79 1.42 -13.38 6.10
N ALA A 80 2.60 -12.77 6.02
CA ALA A 80 3.79 -13.43 5.47
C ALA A 80 4.35 -14.52 6.40
N ARG A 81 4.29 -14.32 7.72
CA ARG A 81 4.72 -15.29 8.75
C ARG A 81 3.71 -16.43 8.87
N ASN A 82 2.41 -16.11 8.94
CA ASN A 82 1.29 -17.04 8.95
C ASN A 82 1.40 -18.14 10.02
N GLU A 83 1.75 -17.76 11.24
CA GLU A 83 1.83 -18.66 12.39
C GLU A 83 0.72 -18.34 13.42
N ALA A 84 0.31 -19.35 14.19
CA ALA A 84 -0.64 -19.19 15.30
C ALA A 84 -1.89 -18.33 14.95
N ASP A 85 -2.05 -17.17 15.59
CA ASP A 85 -3.16 -16.24 15.39
C ASP A 85 -2.80 -15.05 14.46
N ASP A 86 -1.67 -15.10 13.75
CA ASP A 86 -1.17 -14.01 12.89
C ASP A 86 -2.23 -13.52 11.90
N VAL A 87 -2.93 -14.44 11.22
CA VAL A 87 -3.97 -14.07 10.25
C VAL A 87 -5.14 -13.36 10.94
N GLU A 88 -5.55 -13.82 12.13
CA GLU A 88 -6.60 -13.18 12.90
C GLU A 88 -6.18 -11.76 13.31
N GLN A 89 -4.95 -11.59 13.80
CA GLN A 89 -4.41 -10.30 14.18
C GLN A 89 -4.25 -9.35 12.98
N ALA A 90 -3.77 -9.85 11.84
CA ALA A 90 -3.66 -9.07 10.62
C ALA A 90 -5.02 -8.54 10.17
N VAL A 91 -6.06 -9.39 10.18
CA VAL A 91 -7.42 -9.01 9.84
C VAL A 91 -7.98 -7.97 10.82
N ARG A 92 -7.70 -8.11 12.13
CA ARG A 92 -8.10 -7.12 13.14
C ARG A 92 -7.44 -5.76 12.89
N ILE A 93 -6.13 -5.73 12.65
CA ILE A 93 -5.38 -4.50 12.34
C ILE A 93 -6.00 -3.82 11.10
N VAL A 94 -6.13 -4.55 9.98
CA VAL A 94 -6.67 -4.01 8.73
C VAL A 94 -8.08 -3.45 8.94
N THR A 95 -8.94 -4.19 9.64
CA THR A 95 -10.32 -3.76 9.92
C THR A 95 -10.36 -2.48 10.76
N ASN A 96 -9.50 -2.37 11.78
CA ASN A 96 -9.39 -1.17 12.60
C ASN A 96 -8.91 0.04 11.80
N ILE A 97 -7.86 -0.12 10.99
CA ILE A 97 -7.31 0.95 10.13
C ILE A 97 -8.37 1.48 9.17
N ILE A 98 -9.12 0.60 8.49
CA ILE A 98 -10.17 1.02 7.55
C ILE A 98 -11.37 1.61 8.30
N GLY A 99 -11.71 1.06 9.48
CA GLY A 99 -12.74 1.60 10.37
C GLY A 99 -12.48 3.07 10.75
N ALA A 100 -11.21 3.41 10.95
CA ALA A 100 -10.72 4.75 11.27
C ALA A 100 -10.51 5.67 10.04
N GLN A 101 -10.67 5.17 8.81
CA GLN A 101 -10.48 5.99 7.60
C GLN A 101 -11.44 7.19 7.60
N PHE A 102 -10.96 8.37 7.21
CA PHE A 102 -11.79 9.57 7.15
C PHE A 102 -12.79 9.50 5.99
N LYS A 103 -14.08 9.72 6.24
CA LYS A 103 -15.15 9.50 5.25
C LYS A 103 -15.95 10.76 4.87
N ASN A 104 -15.58 11.93 5.39
CA ASN A 104 -16.25 13.18 5.04
C ASN A 104 -15.68 13.78 3.74
N VAL A 105 -16.42 13.67 2.63
CA VAL A 105 -16.01 14.14 1.30
C VAL A 105 -15.74 15.64 1.19
N SER A 106 -16.20 16.47 2.15
CA SER A 106 -15.90 17.90 2.14
C SER A 106 -14.53 18.26 2.71
N GLU A 107 -13.81 17.29 3.30
CA GLU A 107 -12.55 17.51 4.00
C GLU A 107 -11.34 17.12 3.13
N GLN A 108 -10.25 17.88 3.25
CA GLN A 108 -9.01 17.63 2.48
C GLN A 108 -8.38 16.25 2.79
N TRP A 109 -8.67 15.70 3.97
CA TRP A 109 -8.20 14.37 4.40
C TRP A 109 -9.20 13.24 4.11
N TYR A 110 -10.26 13.44 3.30
CA TYR A 110 -11.22 12.39 2.92
C TYR A 110 -10.54 11.17 2.29
N GLY A 111 -10.65 9.97 2.84
CA GLY A 111 -10.00 8.75 2.34
C GLY A 111 -8.57 8.56 2.83
N ASP A 112 -8.05 9.51 3.60
CA ASP A 112 -6.82 9.35 4.37
C ASP A 112 -7.10 8.57 5.67
N TYR A 113 -6.03 8.21 6.39
CA TYR A 113 -6.11 7.39 7.60
C TYR A 113 -5.69 8.19 8.83
N GLN A 114 -6.24 7.86 9.99
CA GLN A 114 -5.77 8.43 11.24
C GLN A 114 -4.29 8.12 11.46
N LYS A 115 -3.50 9.06 11.99
CA LYS A 115 -2.10 8.78 12.29
C LYS A 115 -1.95 7.88 13.50
N TYR A 116 -2.76 8.18 14.50
CA TYR A 116 -2.91 7.43 15.72
C TYR A 116 -4.39 7.10 15.92
N PRO A 117 -4.77 5.87 16.32
CA PRO A 117 -6.16 5.57 16.62
C PRO A 117 -6.70 6.41 17.81
N GLU A 118 -5.83 6.94 18.65
CA GLU A 118 -6.18 7.84 19.76
C GLU A 118 -6.29 9.33 19.37
N GLU A 119 -6.03 9.71 18.11
CA GLU A 119 -5.98 11.12 17.75
C GLU A 119 -7.37 11.79 17.79
N PRO A 120 -7.45 13.08 18.19
CA PRO A 120 -8.71 13.81 18.13
C PRO A 120 -9.16 14.03 16.67
N THR A 121 -10.43 14.39 16.48
CA THR A 121 -10.96 14.73 15.15
C THR A 121 -10.20 15.92 14.55
N VAL A 122 -9.61 15.70 13.36
CA VAL A 122 -8.91 16.71 12.58
C VAL A 122 -9.86 17.87 12.22
N GLY A 123 -9.34 19.10 12.29
CA GLY A 123 -10.10 20.32 11.97
C GLY A 123 -10.86 20.91 13.16
N THR A 124 -10.82 20.29 14.34
CA THR A 124 -11.35 20.87 15.57
C THR A 124 -10.43 21.97 16.13
N ALA A 125 -10.92 22.76 17.08
CA ALA A 125 -10.10 23.81 17.72
C ALA A 125 -8.88 23.24 18.48
N GLN A 126 -9.02 22.03 19.03
CA GLN A 126 -7.98 21.33 19.79
C GLN A 126 -7.02 20.56 18.89
N TYR A 127 -7.45 20.20 17.68
CA TYR A 127 -6.65 19.49 16.69
C TYR A 127 -6.83 20.11 15.29
N PRO A 128 -6.31 21.34 15.10
CA PRO A 128 -6.56 22.12 13.89
C PRO A 128 -5.92 21.47 12.67
N LYS A 129 -6.51 21.71 11.50
CA LYS A 129 -5.96 21.24 10.23
C LYS A 129 -4.54 21.80 10.01
N ASN A 130 -3.59 20.89 9.93
CA ASN A 130 -2.17 21.16 9.73
C ASN A 130 -1.58 19.96 9.00
N ILE A 131 -1.27 20.15 7.71
CA ILE A 131 -0.70 19.15 6.81
C ILE A 131 0.68 18.71 7.34
N TYR A 132 0.96 17.41 7.32
CA TYR A 132 2.14 16.77 7.92
C TYR A 132 2.25 16.84 9.45
N ASN A 133 1.16 17.23 10.12
CA ASN A 133 1.13 17.25 11.58
C ASN A 133 -0.14 16.63 12.14
N SER A 134 -1.30 17.23 11.88
CA SER A 134 -2.60 16.68 12.31
C SER A 134 -3.14 15.60 11.37
N TRP A 135 -2.72 15.63 10.10
CA TRP A 135 -2.98 14.62 9.08
C TRP A 135 -1.81 14.66 8.09
N ASP A 136 -1.58 13.59 7.35
CA ASP A 136 -0.53 13.52 6.32
C ASP A 136 -1.07 12.86 5.06
N PRO A 137 -1.31 13.63 3.99
CA PRO A 137 -1.94 13.10 2.78
C PRO A 137 -1.14 11.98 2.09
N ASN A 138 0.14 11.80 2.42
CA ASN A 138 0.93 10.70 1.87
C ASN A 138 0.50 9.33 2.43
N TRP A 139 -0.25 9.30 3.55
CA TRP A 139 -0.63 8.05 4.23
C TRP A 139 -1.62 7.22 3.42
N ARG A 140 -2.45 7.86 2.59
CA ARG A 140 -3.21 7.19 1.51
C ARG A 140 -2.34 6.23 0.70
N GLY A 141 -1.21 6.72 0.21
CA GLY A 141 -0.26 5.94 -0.58
C GLY A 141 0.47 4.90 0.25
N PHE A 142 1.00 5.28 1.42
CA PHE A 142 1.75 4.36 2.28
C PHE A 142 0.91 3.16 2.73
N ILE A 143 -0.31 3.40 3.20
CA ILE A 143 -1.21 2.33 3.65
C ILE A 143 -1.85 1.63 2.45
N GLY A 144 -2.24 2.38 1.41
CA GLY A 144 -2.84 1.81 0.20
C GLY A 144 -1.93 0.84 -0.53
N THR A 145 -0.65 1.18 -0.71
CA THR A 145 0.35 0.26 -1.28
C THR A 145 0.50 -1.01 -0.46
N THR A 146 0.49 -0.89 0.88
CA THR A 146 0.56 -2.05 1.79
C THR A 146 -0.68 -2.95 1.63
N PHE A 147 -1.88 -2.38 1.52
CA PHE A 147 -3.11 -3.14 1.29
C PHE A 147 -3.11 -3.86 -0.07
N VAL A 148 -2.62 -3.20 -1.13
CA VAL A 148 -2.45 -3.85 -2.44
C VAL A 148 -1.49 -5.04 -2.33
N MET A 149 -0.35 -4.89 -1.64
CA MET A 149 0.58 -6.01 -1.41
C MET A 149 -0.11 -7.19 -0.70
N MET A 150 -0.92 -6.93 0.33
CA MET A 150 -1.65 -7.97 1.03
C MET A 150 -2.68 -8.69 0.13
N LEU A 151 -3.41 -7.93 -0.70
CA LEU A 151 -4.43 -8.46 -1.60
C LEU A 151 -3.82 -9.26 -2.76
N GLU A 152 -2.63 -8.88 -3.23
CA GLU A 152 -1.94 -9.59 -4.31
C GLU A 152 -1.20 -10.84 -3.81
N GLU A 153 -0.50 -10.75 -2.67
CA GLU A 153 0.36 -11.83 -2.18
C GLU A 153 -0.37 -12.83 -1.26
N PHE A 154 -1.33 -12.35 -0.46
CA PHE A 154 -1.99 -13.14 0.60
C PHE A 154 -3.52 -13.21 0.52
N PRO A 155 -4.20 -13.11 -0.66
CA PRO A 155 -5.66 -13.05 -0.71
C PRO A 155 -6.32 -14.32 -0.14
N HIS A 156 -5.64 -15.46 -0.24
CA HIS A 156 -6.10 -16.75 0.26
C HIS A 156 -6.16 -16.86 1.79
N LEU A 157 -5.48 -15.97 2.52
CA LEU A 157 -5.51 -15.90 3.98
C LEU A 157 -6.56 -14.91 4.50
N ILE A 158 -6.92 -13.91 3.68
CA ILE A 158 -7.78 -12.81 4.09
C ILE A 158 -9.25 -13.19 3.83
N PRO A 159 -10.16 -13.10 4.82
CA PRO A 159 -11.58 -13.35 4.59
C PRO A 159 -12.15 -12.44 3.50
N GLN A 160 -13.04 -12.95 2.66
CA GLN A 160 -13.59 -12.19 1.52
C GLN A 160 -14.20 -10.84 1.95
N GLY A 161 -14.94 -10.80 3.07
CA GLY A 161 -15.51 -9.55 3.57
C GLY A 161 -14.46 -8.50 3.96
N THR A 162 -13.29 -8.93 4.42
CA THR A 162 -12.16 -8.03 4.70
C THR A 162 -11.50 -7.57 3.41
N GLN A 163 -11.37 -8.45 2.40
CA GLN A 163 -10.87 -8.05 1.08
C GLN A 163 -11.77 -6.98 0.44
N ASP A 164 -13.08 -7.19 0.48
CA ASP A 164 -14.05 -6.23 -0.05
C ASP A 164 -13.94 -4.88 0.67
N TYR A 165 -13.74 -4.91 2.00
CA TYR A 165 -13.54 -3.70 2.80
C TYR A 165 -12.22 -2.98 2.49
N MET A 166 -11.14 -3.72 2.23
CA MET A 166 -9.86 -3.16 1.76
C MET A 166 -10.03 -2.48 0.40
N ILE A 167 -10.76 -3.10 -0.54
CA ILE A 167 -11.04 -2.51 -1.85
C ILE A 167 -11.84 -1.21 -1.70
N GLU A 168 -12.88 -1.19 -0.86
CA GLU A 168 -13.63 0.04 -0.56
C GLU A 168 -12.70 1.14 0.00
N SER A 169 -11.83 0.78 0.95
CA SER A 169 -10.83 1.69 1.51
C SER A 169 -9.90 2.28 0.45
N LEU A 170 -9.42 1.44 -0.47
CA LEU A 170 -8.53 1.83 -1.57
C LEU A 170 -9.23 2.76 -2.56
N VAL A 171 -10.52 2.55 -2.82
CA VAL A 171 -11.34 3.47 -3.63
C VAL A 171 -11.44 4.84 -2.95
N ASN A 172 -11.75 4.90 -1.66
CA ASN A 172 -11.80 6.16 -0.92
C ASN A 172 -10.44 6.88 -0.92
N ALA A 173 -9.35 6.14 -0.69
CA ALA A 173 -7.99 6.67 -0.71
C ALA A 173 -7.66 7.28 -2.08
N THR A 174 -8.01 6.56 -3.16
CA THR A 174 -7.83 7.01 -4.55
C THR A 174 -8.64 8.25 -4.87
N ILE A 175 -9.90 8.32 -4.42
CA ILE A 175 -10.75 9.50 -4.64
C ILE A 175 -10.14 10.71 -3.94
N GLY A 176 -9.76 10.62 -2.67
CA GLY A 176 -9.18 11.81 -2.03
C GLY A 176 -7.73 12.08 -2.43
N ASP A 177 -7.02 11.16 -3.07
CA ASP A 177 -5.77 11.47 -3.78
C ASP A 177 -6.01 12.45 -4.95
N SER A 178 -7.24 12.54 -5.47
CA SER A 178 -7.63 13.59 -6.42
C SER A 178 -7.70 14.98 -5.78
N TYR A 179 -7.70 15.09 -4.44
CA TYR A 179 -7.72 16.37 -3.73
C TYR A 179 -6.30 16.95 -3.60
N ARG A 180 -5.28 16.14 -3.87
CA ARG A 180 -3.87 16.55 -3.84
C ARG A 180 -3.48 17.28 -5.12
N MET A 181 -3.55 18.60 -5.04
CA MET A 181 -3.27 19.52 -6.14
C MET A 181 -2.08 20.41 -5.75
N GLY A 182 -0.87 20.04 -6.15
CA GLY A 182 0.35 20.78 -5.79
C GLY A 182 0.24 22.29 -6.03
N GLY A 183 0.44 23.07 -4.96
CA GLY A 183 0.31 24.53 -4.96
C GLY A 183 -1.08 25.08 -4.59
N VAL A 184 -2.05 24.20 -4.27
CA VAL A 184 -3.41 24.53 -3.82
C VAL A 184 -3.64 23.97 -2.42
N ASP A 185 -4.33 24.70 -1.55
CA ASP A 185 -4.68 24.28 -0.18
C ASP A 185 -3.47 23.78 0.66
N ASP A 186 -2.31 24.44 0.49
CA ASP A 186 -1.03 24.09 1.11
C ASP A 186 -0.48 22.69 0.73
N ASP A 187 -1.03 22.07 -0.32
CA ASP A 187 -0.58 20.80 -0.84
C ASP A 187 0.70 20.94 -1.68
N ASN A 188 1.55 19.91 -1.61
CA ASN A 188 2.84 19.88 -2.31
C ASN A 188 2.99 18.69 -3.28
N LEU A 189 1.91 17.99 -3.63
CA LEU A 189 2.02 16.88 -4.57
C LEU A 189 2.23 17.40 -6.00
N TYR A 190 3.49 17.63 -6.33
CA TYR A 190 3.94 17.84 -7.69
C TYR A 190 4.34 16.50 -8.32
N PRO A 191 4.25 16.33 -9.65
CA PRO A 191 4.72 15.12 -10.32
C PRO A 191 6.16 14.72 -9.96
N ALA A 192 7.03 15.71 -9.67
CA ALA A 192 8.41 15.51 -9.26
C ALA A 192 8.58 15.00 -7.82
N TYR A 193 7.53 15.02 -6.99
CA TYR A 193 7.56 14.43 -5.66
C TYR A 193 7.39 12.90 -5.79
N SER A 194 8.50 12.23 -6.06
CA SER A 194 8.55 10.84 -6.54
C SER A 194 7.84 9.83 -5.65
N ASN A 195 8.03 9.89 -4.34
CA ASN A 195 7.47 8.86 -3.44
C ASN A 195 5.93 8.85 -3.50
N PRO A 196 5.22 9.93 -3.15
CA PRO A 196 3.76 9.92 -3.24
C PRO A 196 3.24 9.83 -4.68
N SER A 197 3.96 10.34 -5.69
CA SER A 197 3.52 10.19 -7.08
C SER A 197 3.58 8.75 -7.58
N ILE A 198 4.63 7.99 -7.22
CA ILE A 198 4.75 6.55 -7.54
C ILE A 198 3.72 5.74 -6.76
N MET A 199 3.53 6.01 -5.46
CA MET A 199 2.52 5.28 -4.66
C MET A 199 1.11 5.51 -5.21
N ARG A 200 0.77 6.74 -5.60
CA ARG A 200 -0.49 7.06 -6.26
C ARG A 200 -0.65 6.29 -7.57
N ALA A 201 0.38 6.25 -8.41
CA ALA A 201 0.35 5.49 -9.66
C ALA A 201 0.20 3.98 -9.41
N PHE A 202 0.81 3.44 -8.36
CA PHE A 202 0.67 2.03 -8.01
C PHE A 202 -0.74 1.67 -7.52
N VAL A 203 -1.37 2.55 -6.73
CA VAL A 203 -2.68 2.28 -6.13
C VAL A 203 -3.84 2.58 -7.10
N SER A 204 -3.70 3.56 -7.98
CA SER A 204 -4.79 4.09 -8.82
C SER A 204 -4.55 4.14 -10.32
N GLY A 205 -3.33 3.80 -10.78
CA GLY A 205 -2.89 3.92 -12.17
C GLY A 205 -3.13 2.70 -13.05
#